data_AF-A0A9W9Y9R5-F1
#
_entry.id   AF-A0A9W9Y9R5-F1
#
_cell.length_a   1.000
_cell.length_b   1.000
_cell.length_c   1.000
_cell.angle_alpha   90.00
_cell.angle_beta   90.00
_cell.angle_gamma   90.00
#
_symmetry.space_group_name_H-M   'P 1'
#
loop_
_entity.id
_entity.type
_entity.pdbx_description
1 polymer ?
#
loop_
_entity_poly.entity_id
_entity_poly.type
_entity_poly.pdbx_seq_one_letter_code
_entity_poly.pdbx_strand_id
1 'polypeptide(L)'
;MLNDLMGASHQVSKQSVLKLQQSYTALGTTVWDGSVALAKMFDNRAVFPLHYLQTSRVLELGAGCGLVGIYLCLLGAKTTILTDQRCCVKTLEDNVASNVAGICRGRIKVMEYSWGNNTAELTKDGLFDLIIAAEVLYSPTDSTLLAQCIPKLTKPNSRIYVSMGRNRGGEEIFVKTMVDQGYHCNEVPRNQLHPKYQDDIIKILEFQLES
;
A
#
# COMPACT_ATOMS: atom_id res chain seq x y z
N MET A 1 39.70 -31.72 30.33
CA MET A 1 39.34 -30.38 30.84
C MET A 1 38.60 -29.70 29.69
N LEU A 2 37.31 -29.86 29.45
CA LEU A 2 36.14 -29.56 30.28
C LEU A 2 36.24 -28.21 30.99
N ASN A 3 35.43 -27.28 30.45
CA ASN A 3 34.95 -26.00 30.98
C ASN A 3 35.95 -24.86 31.08
N ASP A 4 35.83 -23.92 30.14
CA ASP A 4 35.85 -22.49 30.46
C ASP A 4 34.82 -21.72 29.61
N LEU A 5 33.75 -21.31 30.30
CA LEU A 5 33.08 -20.00 30.23
C LEU A 5 32.54 -19.57 28.85
N MET A 6 31.27 -19.85 28.54
CA MET A 6 30.15 -18.90 28.73
C MET A 6 30.55 -17.42 28.61
N GLY A 7 30.20 -16.80 27.48
CA GLY A 7 30.28 -15.34 27.34
C GLY A 7 30.16 -14.78 25.93
N ALA A 8 29.05 -15.02 25.21
CA ALA A 8 28.63 -14.14 24.11
C ALA A 8 27.13 -14.31 23.81
N SER A 9 26.30 -14.01 24.81
CA SER A 9 24.89 -13.67 24.56
C SER A 9 24.78 -12.22 24.13
N HIS A 10 23.87 -11.94 23.19
CA HIS A 10 23.41 -10.63 22.66
C HIS A 10 24.14 -10.17 21.37
N GLN A 11 23.48 -9.93 20.23
CA GLN A 11 22.13 -9.38 20.04
C GLN A 11 21.45 -10.00 18.79
N VAL A 12 20.29 -10.62 18.97
CA VAL A 12 19.34 -10.87 17.89
C VAL A 12 18.71 -9.52 17.50
N SER A 13 18.85 -9.22 16.20
CA SER A 13 18.22 -8.19 15.35
C SER A 13 17.98 -6.78 15.91
N LYS A 14 18.62 -5.79 15.29
CA LYS A 14 18.07 -4.43 15.22
C LYS A 14 16.66 -4.57 14.64
N GLN A 15 15.64 -4.33 15.46
CA GLN A 15 14.28 -4.18 14.98
C GLN A 15 14.29 -3.03 13.97
N SER A 16 14.04 -3.32 12.70
CA SER A 16 13.97 -2.29 11.66
C SER A 16 12.73 -1.44 11.91
N VAL A 17 12.95 -0.20 12.36
CA VAL A 17 11.88 0.75 12.67
C VAL A 17 11.61 1.62 11.44
N LEU A 18 10.37 1.61 10.96
CA LEU A 18 9.88 2.63 10.01
C LEU A 18 9.60 3.92 10.77
N LYS A 19 10.13 5.04 10.27
CA LYS A 19 9.91 6.38 10.83
C LYS A 19 9.08 7.21 9.87
N LEU A 20 7.85 7.54 10.26
CA LEU A 20 6.94 8.32 9.43
C LEU A 20 6.62 9.65 10.10
N GLN A 21 6.93 10.75 9.42
CA GLN A 21 6.48 12.07 9.77
C GLN A 21 5.00 12.22 9.42
N GLN A 22 4.24 12.79 10.36
CA GLN A 22 2.81 13.04 10.27
C GLN A 22 2.53 14.55 10.42
N SER A 23 1.50 15.08 9.75
CA SER A 23 1.20 16.53 9.72
C SER A 23 -0.31 16.84 9.66
N TYR A 24 -0.93 17.08 10.81
CA TYR A 24 -2.38 17.32 10.92
C TYR A 24 -2.96 18.50 10.11
N THR A 25 -2.14 19.27 9.41
CA THR A 25 -2.54 20.31 8.45
C THR A 25 -3.22 19.77 7.19
N ALA A 26 -3.04 18.48 6.85
CA ALA A 26 -3.72 17.80 5.77
C ALA A 26 -4.12 16.38 6.20
N LEU A 27 -5.35 15.95 5.87
CA LEU A 27 -5.91 14.65 6.25
C LEU A 27 -5.05 13.45 5.79
N GLY A 28 -4.27 13.62 4.72
CA GLY A 28 -3.38 12.59 4.14
C GLY A 28 -2.03 12.44 4.84
N THR A 29 -1.89 12.70 6.13
CA THR A 29 -0.57 12.55 6.80
C THR A 29 -0.66 11.89 8.16
N THR A 30 -1.73 11.14 8.41
CA THR A 30 -1.86 10.30 9.59
C THR A 30 -1.67 8.84 9.18
N VAL A 31 -0.96 8.07 10.01
CA VAL A 31 -0.94 6.62 9.88
C VAL A 31 -2.19 6.08 10.56
N TRP A 32 -3.06 5.48 9.76
CA TRP A 32 -4.34 4.93 10.19
C TRP A 32 -4.26 3.41 10.36
N ASP A 33 -5.02 2.82 11.28
CA ASP A 33 -4.88 1.40 11.63
C ASP A 33 -5.08 0.45 10.45
N GLY A 34 -6.00 0.77 9.53
CA GLY A 34 -6.22 -0.03 8.32
C GLY A 34 -5.01 -0.07 7.38
N SER A 35 -4.21 1.01 7.33
CA SER A 35 -2.95 1.02 6.58
C SER A 35 -1.90 0.09 7.20
N VAL A 36 -1.88 -0.04 8.54
CA VAL A 36 -1.00 -0.98 9.25
C VAL A 36 -1.43 -2.42 8.99
N ALA A 37 -2.73 -2.70 9.05
CA ALA A 37 -3.30 -4.00 8.72
C ALA A 37 -2.97 -4.41 7.29
N LEU A 38 -3.17 -3.50 6.32
CA LEU A 38 -2.86 -3.73 4.92
C LEU A 38 -1.36 -3.97 4.69
N ALA A 39 -0.49 -3.14 5.29
CA ALA A 39 0.96 -3.35 5.20
C ALA A 39 1.35 -4.73 5.75
N LYS A 40 0.79 -5.11 6.90
CA LYS A 40 1.13 -6.37 7.57
C LYS A 40 0.55 -7.62 6.91
N MET A 41 -0.52 -7.48 6.13
CA MET A 41 -1.04 -8.56 5.29
C MET A 41 0.03 -9.10 4.32
N PHE A 42 0.92 -8.24 3.80
CA PHE A 42 1.99 -8.63 2.88
C PHE A 42 3.14 -9.45 3.53
N ASP A 43 3.12 -9.65 4.86
CA ASP A 43 4.01 -10.59 5.54
C ASP A 43 3.62 -12.05 5.27
N ASN A 44 2.37 -12.31 4.84
CA ASN A 44 1.88 -13.64 4.55
C ASN A 44 2.50 -14.20 3.26
N ARG A 45 3.58 -14.99 3.39
CA ARG A 45 4.34 -15.54 2.26
C ARG A 45 3.62 -16.63 1.46
N ALA A 46 2.57 -17.22 2.01
CA ALA A 46 1.74 -18.16 1.27
C ALA A 46 0.89 -17.43 0.22
N VAL A 47 0.45 -16.21 0.53
CA VAL A 47 -0.36 -15.36 -0.38
C VAL A 47 0.51 -14.42 -1.21
N PHE A 48 1.58 -13.89 -0.62
CA PHE A 48 2.52 -12.95 -1.22
C PHE A 48 3.95 -13.49 -1.16
N PRO A 49 4.28 -14.50 -1.99
CA PRO A 49 5.62 -15.04 -2.03
C PRO A 49 6.61 -13.99 -2.52
N LEU A 50 7.87 -14.08 -2.08
CA LEU A 50 8.89 -13.06 -2.39
C LEU A 50 9.06 -12.82 -3.89
N HIS A 51 8.99 -13.88 -4.70
CA HIS A 51 9.13 -13.78 -6.16
C HIS A 51 8.02 -12.95 -6.81
N TYR A 52 6.81 -12.95 -6.24
CA TYR A 52 5.72 -12.11 -6.72
C TYR A 52 6.13 -10.64 -6.60
N LEU A 53 6.45 -10.17 -5.38
CA LEU A 53 6.86 -8.79 -5.15
C LEU A 53 8.10 -8.39 -5.96
N GLN A 54 9.10 -9.26 -6.05
CA GLN A 54 10.33 -9.02 -6.83
C GLN A 54 10.10 -8.78 -8.33
N THR A 55 8.93 -9.16 -8.84
CA THR A 55 8.52 -8.90 -10.22
C THR A 55 7.44 -7.82 -10.35
N SER A 56 6.74 -7.49 -9.26
CA SER A 56 5.63 -6.52 -9.26
C SER A 56 6.07 -5.06 -9.41
N ARG A 57 5.43 -4.35 -10.35
CA ARG A 57 5.33 -2.89 -10.35
C ARG A 57 4.14 -2.48 -9.47
N VAL A 58 4.41 -1.77 -8.38
CA VAL A 58 3.44 -1.38 -7.36
C VAL A 58 3.04 0.09 -7.52
N LEU A 59 1.75 0.39 -7.41
CA LEU A 59 1.22 1.75 -7.29
C LEU A 59 0.48 1.91 -5.96
N GLU A 60 0.75 3.00 -5.23
CA GLU A 60 -0.08 3.45 -4.12
C GLU A 60 -0.84 4.72 -4.50
N LEU A 61 -2.17 4.66 -4.43
CA LEU A 61 -3.09 5.77 -4.69
C LEU A 61 -3.54 6.36 -3.36
N GLY A 62 -3.26 7.64 -3.11
CA GLY A 62 -3.53 8.27 -1.82
C GLY A 62 -2.62 7.74 -0.72
N ALA A 63 -1.31 7.76 -0.98
CA ALA A 63 -0.31 7.15 -0.10
C ALA A 63 -0.19 7.83 1.27
N GLY A 64 -0.56 9.11 1.36
CA GLY A 64 -0.44 9.93 2.55
C GLY A 64 0.98 9.95 3.13
N CYS A 65 1.19 9.25 4.25
CA CYS A 65 2.53 9.05 4.83
C CYS A 65 3.43 8.08 4.04
N GLY A 66 2.84 7.24 3.19
CA GLY A 66 3.52 6.23 2.38
C GLY A 66 3.82 4.93 3.10
N LEU A 67 3.14 4.62 4.22
CA LEU A 67 3.44 3.43 5.03
C LEU A 67 3.48 2.15 4.18
N VAL A 68 2.41 1.88 3.43
CA VAL A 68 2.23 0.58 2.77
C VAL A 68 3.19 0.45 1.59
N GLY A 69 3.32 1.47 0.75
CA GLY A 69 4.23 1.43 -0.39
C GLY A 69 5.71 1.46 0.01
N ILE A 70 6.12 2.23 1.03
CA ILE A 70 7.48 2.14 1.59
C ILE A 70 7.73 0.72 2.10
N TYR A 71 6.77 0.13 2.81
CA TYR A 71 6.88 -1.23 3.31
C TYR A 71 7.07 -2.24 2.17
N LEU A 72 6.25 -2.18 1.12
CA LEU A 72 6.37 -3.05 -0.06
C LEU A 72 7.71 -2.91 -0.79
N CYS A 73 8.23 -1.69 -0.92
CA CYS A 73 9.58 -1.46 -1.47
C CYS A 73 10.66 -2.16 -0.63
N LEU A 74 10.57 -2.06 0.69
CA LEU A 74 11.51 -2.72 1.61
C LEU A 74 11.35 -4.25 1.63
N LEU A 75 10.13 -4.76 1.40
CA LEU A 75 9.87 -6.20 1.20
C LEU A 75 10.41 -6.74 -0.13
N GLY A 76 10.88 -5.86 -1.02
CA GLY A 76 11.57 -6.25 -2.24
C GLY A 76 10.78 -6.05 -3.53
N ALA A 77 9.70 -5.24 -3.50
CA ALA A 77 8.98 -4.87 -4.72
C ALA A 77 9.95 -4.40 -5.82
N LYS A 78 9.71 -4.81 -7.08
CA LYS A 78 10.58 -4.46 -8.22
C LYS A 78 10.68 -2.95 -8.37
N THR A 79 9.53 -2.30 -8.44
CA THR A 79 9.38 -0.85 -8.42
C THR A 79 8.11 -0.47 -7.68
N THR A 80 8.13 0.69 -7.02
CA THR A 80 7.00 1.23 -6.26
C THR A 80 6.84 2.70 -6.60
N ILE A 81 5.63 3.09 -7.01
CA ILE A 81 5.26 4.48 -7.23
C ILE A 81 4.25 4.86 -6.15
N LEU A 82 4.61 5.85 -5.33
CA LEU A 82 3.70 6.42 -4.32
C LEU A 82 3.08 7.68 -4.89
N THR A 83 1.76 7.79 -4.81
CA THR A 83 1.05 8.95 -5.34
C THR A 83 0.11 9.56 -4.33
N ASP A 84 0.04 10.89 -4.35
CA ASP A 84 -0.90 11.66 -3.56
C ASP A 84 -1.09 13.06 -4.18
N GLN A 85 -1.98 13.85 -3.59
CA GLN A 85 -2.18 15.25 -3.95
C GLN A 85 -0.96 16.11 -3.58
N ARG A 86 -0.84 17.27 -4.25
CA ARG A 86 0.30 18.20 -4.08
C ARG A 86 0.69 18.46 -2.63
N CYS A 87 -0.30 18.62 -1.75
CA CYS A 87 -0.08 18.94 -0.34
C CYS A 87 0.62 17.82 0.45
N CYS A 88 0.55 16.57 0.01
CA CYS A 88 1.15 15.41 0.68
C CYS A 88 2.52 15.04 0.11
N VAL A 89 2.84 15.45 -1.13
CA VAL A 89 4.05 15.04 -1.86
C VAL A 89 5.33 15.28 -1.06
N LYS A 90 5.50 16.46 -0.45
CA LYS A 90 6.71 16.77 0.32
C LYS A 90 6.90 15.84 1.52
N THR A 91 5.84 15.61 2.29
CA THR A 91 5.87 14.68 3.44
C THR A 91 6.20 13.27 3.00
N LEU A 92 5.61 12.84 1.87
CA LEU A 92 5.84 11.53 1.29
C LEU A 92 7.29 11.34 0.83
N GLU A 93 7.88 12.37 0.21
CA GLU A 93 9.31 12.39 -0.15
C GLU A 93 10.23 12.29 1.07
N ASP A 94 9.93 13.04 2.13
CA ASP A 94 10.71 13.02 3.38
C ASP A 94 10.65 11.65 4.07
N ASN A 95 9.46 11.03 4.09
CA ASN A 95 9.26 9.68 4.60
C ASN A 95 10.01 8.64 3.77
N VAL A 96 9.99 8.73 2.44
CA VAL A 96 10.79 7.85 1.58
C VAL A 96 12.29 8.02 1.86
N ALA A 97 12.78 9.26 1.96
CA ALA A 97 14.19 9.54 2.22
C ALA A 97 14.66 9.02 3.59
N SER A 98 13.78 9.04 4.59
CA SER A 98 14.08 8.58 5.95
C SER A 98 14.13 7.05 6.10
N ASN A 99 13.49 6.31 5.19
CA ASN A 99 13.31 4.86 5.33
C ASN A 99 13.96 4.03 4.22
N VAL A 100 14.18 4.60 3.04
CA VAL A 100 14.63 3.85 1.86
C VAL A 100 15.99 4.35 1.38
N ALA A 101 17.03 3.55 1.63
CA ALA A 101 18.41 3.84 1.26
C ALA A 101 19.03 2.76 0.36
N GLY A 102 20.22 3.04 -0.19
CA GLY A 102 20.99 2.09 -0.99
C GLY A 102 20.25 1.63 -2.26
N ILE A 103 20.37 0.34 -2.59
CA ILE A 103 19.74 -0.26 -3.79
C ILE A 103 18.22 -0.03 -3.82
N CYS A 104 17.56 -0.02 -2.65
CA CYS A 104 16.13 0.19 -2.56
C CYS A 104 15.70 1.59 -3.03
N ARG A 105 16.57 2.61 -2.93
CA ARG A 105 16.21 3.99 -3.27
C ARG A 105 15.85 4.16 -4.74
N GLY A 106 16.50 3.40 -5.63
CA GLY A 106 16.23 3.38 -7.07
C GLY A 106 14.94 2.64 -7.45
N ARG A 107 14.32 1.92 -6.51
CA ARG A 107 13.07 1.18 -6.72
C ARG A 107 11.82 1.97 -6.35
N ILE A 108 11.94 3.13 -5.71
CA ILE A 108 10.79 3.89 -5.23
C ILE A 108 10.78 5.33 -5.75
N LYS A 109 9.61 5.77 -6.23
CA LYS A 109 9.37 7.13 -6.71
C LYS A 109 8.12 7.72 -6.07
N VAL A 110 8.18 9.00 -5.75
CA VAL A 110 7.01 9.79 -5.34
C VAL A 110 6.55 10.61 -6.53
N MET A 111 5.23 10.68 -6.75
CA MET A 111 4.62 11.44 -7.83
C MET A 111 3.34 12.13 -7.34
N GLU A 112 3.11 13.34 -7.81
CA GLU A 112 1.82 14.00 -7.64
C GLU A 112 0.77 13.35 -8.54
N TYR A 113 -0.38 12.99 -7.99
CA TYR A 113 -1.53 12.52 -8.76
C TYR A 113 -2.82 12.77 -8.00
N SER A 114 -3.73 13.51 -8.62
CA SER A 114 -5.12 13.63 -8.18
C SER A 114 -5.99 12.68 -9.00
N TRP A 115 -6.88 11.94 -8.34
CA TRP A 115 -7.74 10.97 -9.02
C TRP A 115 -8.64 11.66 -10.06
N GLY A 116 -8.85 10.99 -11.18
CA GLY A 116 -9.54 11.57 -12.34
C GLY A 116 -8.61 12.30 -13.33
N ASN A 117 -7.39 12.67 -12.93
CA ASN A 117 -6.40 13.22 -13.86
C ASN A 117 -5.84 12.17 -14.82
N ASN A 118 -5.18 12.63 -15.88
CA ASN A 118 -4.55 11.80 -16.90
C ASN A 118 -3.49 10.85 -16.29
N THR A 119 -3.56 9.57 -16.63
CA THR A 119 -2.69 8.50 -16.10
C THR A 119 -1.42 8.26 -16.93
N ALA A 120 -1.23 8.94 -18.06
CA ALA A 120 -0.14 8.67 -19.02
C ALA A 120 1.25 8.72 -18.38
N GLU A 121 1.50 9.66 -17.48
CA GLU A 121 2.79 9.78 -16.80
C GLU A 121 3.02 8.65 -15.78
N LEU A 122 1.96 8.09 -15.18
CA LEU A 122 2.05 6.92 -14.29
C LEU A 122 2.34 5.64 -15.09
N THR A 123 1.76 5.54 -16.28
CA THR A 123 1.79 4.33 -17.12
C THR A 123 2.88 4.34 -18.19
N LYS A 124 3.70 5.39 -18.25
CA LYS A 124 4.76 5.54 -19.26
C LYS A 124 5.76 4.39 -19.32
N ASP A 125 6.02 3.72 -18.19
CA ASP A 125 6.89 2.53 -18.11
C ASP A 125 6.10 1.23 -17.89
N GLY A 126 4.80 1.25 -18.25
CA GLY A 126 3.89 0.12 -18.13
C GLY A 126 2.90 0.21 -16.97
N LEU A 127 1.93 -0.70 -17.02
CA LEU A 127 0.83 -0.85 -16.06
C LEU A 127 1.29 -1.58 -14.79
N PHE A 128 0.46 -1.58 -13.75
CA PHE A 128 0.83 -2.03 -12.41
C PHE A 128 0.34 -3.45 -12.14
N ASP A 129 1.17 -4.28 -11.48
CA ASP A 129 0.79 -5.64 -11.05
C ASP A 129 0.00 -5.62 -9.74
N LEU A 130 0.29 -4.62 -8.91
CA LEU A 130 -0.31 -4.42 -7.60
C LEU A 130 -0.66 -2.96 -7.43
N ILE A 131 -1.93 -2.67 -7.15
CA ILE A 131 -2.39 -1.34 -6.78
C ILE A 131 -2.90 -1.40 -5.34
N ILE A 132 -2.54 -0.42 -4.53
CA ILE A 132 -2.98 -0.30 -3.15
C ILE A 132 -3.57 1.09 -2.89
N ALA A 133 -4.60 1.15 -2.05
CA ALA A 133 -5.15 2.41 -1.57
C ALA A 133 -5.61 2.23 -0.13
N ALA A 134 -5.00 2.94 0.82
CA ALA A 134 -5.25 2.75 2.24
C ALA A 134 -6.02 3.93 2.83
N GLU A 135 -7.22 3.68 3.36
CA GLU A 135 -8.01 4.67 4.12
C GLU A 135 -8.46 5.88 3.29
N VAL A 136 -8.73 5.65 2.01
CA VAL A 136 -9.07 6.67 1.02
C VAL A 136 -10.57 6.83 0.75
N LEU A 137 -11.42 5.92 1.24
CA LEU A 137 -12.85 5.85 0.89
C LEU A 137 -13.77 6.71 1.77
N TYR A 138 -13.32 7.89 2.21
CA TYR A 138 -14.10 8.76 3.09
C TYR A 138 -15.12 9.64 2.36
N SER A 139 -14.93 9.87 1.06
CA SER A 139 -15.74 10.77 0.22
C SER A 139 -16.33 10.02 -0.98
N PRO A 140 -17.66 10.01 -1.19
CA PRO A 140 -18.28 9.34 -2.34
C PRO A 140 -17.79 9.88 -3.70
N THR A 141 -17.61 11.20 -3.80
CA THR A 141 -17.13 11.86 -5.03
C THR A 141 -15.73 11.39 -5.37
N ASP A 142 -14.80 11.45 -4.41
CA ASP A 142 -13.41 11.06 -4.63
C ASP A 142 -13.29 9.55 -4.87
N SER A 143 -14.12 8.76 -4.19
CA SER A 143 -14.19 7.31 -4.37
C SER A 143 -14.63 6.93 -5.78
N THR A 144 -15.55 7.69 -6.37
CA THR A 144 -15.96 7.49 -7.77
C THR A 144 -14.79 7.78 -8.73
N LEU A 145 -14.09 8.89 -8.53
CA LEU A 145 -12.92 9.26 -9.35
C LEU A 145 -11.79 8.23 -9.24
N LEU A 146 -11.55 7.72 -8.02
CA LEU A 146 -10.58 6.66 -7.76
C LEU A 146 -10.96 5.37 -8.50
N ALA A 147 -12.20 4.91 -8.37
CA ALA A 147 -12.66 3.70 -9.03
C ALA A 147 -12.56 3.80 -10.57
N GLN A 148 -12.86 4.97 -11.15
CA GLN A 148 -12.81 5.20 -12.59
C GLN A 148 -11.38 5.27 -13.16
N CYS A 149 -10.36 5.53 -12.35
CA CYS A 149 -8.98 5.61 -12.84
C CYS A 149 -8.27 4.25 -12.81
N ILE A 150 -8.65 3.34 -11.90
CA ILE A 150 -8.00 2.04 -11.71
C ILE A 150 -7.90 1.20 -13.01
N PRO A 151 -8.93 1.06 -13.86
CA PRO A 151 -8.79 0.27 -15.09
C PRO A 151 -7.75 0.78 -16.08
N LYS A 152 -7.38 2.07 -16.00
CA LYS A 152 -6.34 2.68 -16.83
C LYS A 152 -4.93 2.38 -16.33
N LEU A 153 -4.82 1.75 -15.16
CA LEU A 153 -3.59 1.50 -14.41
C LEU A 153 -3.29 0.00 -14.30
N THR A 154 -4.26 -0.87 -14.59
CA THR A 154 -4.18 -2.32 -14.38
C THR A 154 -3.91 -3.10 -15.66
N LYS A 155 -3.27 -4.25 -15.48
CA LYS A 155 -3.15 -5.38 -16.41
C LYS A 155 -4.31 -6.36 -16.12
N PRO A 156 -4.56 -7.36 -16.99
CA PRO A 156 -5.56 -8.39 -16.72
C PRO A 156 -5.38 -9.09 -15.36
N ASN A 157 -4.14 -9.37 -14.95
CA ASN A 157 -3.84 -10.10 -13.70
C ASN A 157 -3.47 -9.19 -12.51
N SER A 158 -3.78 -7.88 -12.59
CA SER A 158 -3.51 -6.97 -11.48
C SER A 158 -4.34 -7.33 -10.26
N ARG A 159 -3.73 -7.20 -9.09
CA ARG A 159 -4.42 -7.27 -7.80
C ARG A 159 -4.55 -5.86 -7.24
N ILE A 160 -5.74 -5.52 -6.76
CA ILE A 160 -6.00 -4.22 -6.13
C ILE A 160 -6.44 -4.46 -4.70
N TYR A 161 -5.81 -3.80 -3.75
CA TYR A 161 -6.21 -3.85 -2.35
C TYR A 161 -6.59 -2.48 -1.81
N VAL A 162 -7.75 -2.42 -1.17
CA VAL A 162 -8.25 -1.21 -0.54
C VAL A 162 -8.58 -1.46 0.91
N SER A 163 -7.91 -0.76 1.83
CA SER A 163 -8.24 -0.81 3.26
C SER A 163 -9.12 0.35 3.67
N MET A 164 -9.98 0.11 4.65
CA MET A 164 -10.81 1.15 5.27
C MET A 164 -11.10 0.83 6.73
N GLY A 165 -11.14 1.86 7.57
CA GLY A 165 -11.66 1.82 8.93
C GLY A 165 -13.03 2.49 9.05
N ARG A 166 -13.19 3.35 10.07
CA ARG A 166 -14.46 4.05 10.38
C ARG A 166 -14.95 4.96 9.26
N ASN A 167 -14.03 5.70 8.62
CA ASN A 167 -14.37 6.73 7.65
C ASN A 167 -14.46 6.15 6.24
N ARG A 168 -15.57 5.46 5.98
CA ARG A 168 -15.80 4.68 4.74
C ARG A 168 -17.07 5.07 4.00
N GLY A 169 -17.45 6.36 4.05
CA GLY A 169 -18.68 6.86 3.42
C GLY A 169 -18.73 6.69 1.90
N GLY A 170 -17.58 6.47 1.25
CA GLY A 170 -17.48 6.19 -0.19
C GLY A 170 -17.35 4.71 -0.55
N GLU A 171 -17.41 3.78 0.42
CA GLU A 171 -17.23 2.33 0.15
C GLU A 171 -18.24 1.81 -0.87
N GLU A 172 -19.54 2.07 -0.66
CA GLU A 172 -20.60 1.51 -1.51
C GLU A 172 -20.44 1.94 -2.97
N ILE A 173 -20.25 3.25 -3.21
CA ILE A 173 -20.08 3.77 -4.56
C ILE A 173 -18.77 3.31 -5.21
N PHE A 174 -17.69 3.17 -4.43
CA PHE A 174 -16.42 2.62 -4.90
C PHE A 174 -16.60 1.19 -5.41
N VAL A 175 -17.17 0.31 -4.55
CA VAL A 175 -17.40 -1.10 -4.87
C VAL A 175 -18.31 -1.22 -6.09
N LYS A 176 -19.44 -0.51 -6.12
CA LYS A 176 -20.36 -0.51 -7.27
C LYS A 176 -19.63 -0.10 -8.56
N THR A 177 -18.88 0.99 -8.53
CA THR A 177 -18.17 1.49 -9.72
C THR A 177 -17.10 0.52 -10.19
N MET A 178 -16.38 -0.16 -9.29
CA MET A 178 -15.41 -1.19 -9.65
C MET A 178 -16.09 -2.42 -10.29
N VAL A 179 -17.20 -2.88 -9.71
CA VAL A 179 -17.96 -4.03 -10.24
C VAL A 179 -18.57 -3.72 -11.61
N ASP A 180 -19.14 -2.52 -11.80
CA ASP A 180 -19.66 -2.08 -13.10
C ASP A 180 -18.56 -2.04 -14.19
N GLN A 181 -17.29 -1.96 -13.79
CA GLN A 181 -16.12 -2.00 -14.68
C GLN A 181 -15.52 -3.41 -14.85
N GLY A 182 -16.21 -4.45 -14.37
CA GLY A 182 -15.82 -5.86 -14.55
C GLY A 182 -14.88 -6.43 -13.48
N TYR A 183 -14.72 -5.74 -12.35
CA TYR A 183 -13.92 -6.27 -11.24
C TYR A 183 -14.77 -7.09 -10.28
N HIS A 184 -14.26 -8.26 -9.90
CA HIS A 184 -14.80 -9.00 -8.77
C HIS A 184 -14.27 -8.40 -7.47
N CYS A 185 -15.14 -8.22 -6.47
CA CYS A 185 -14.78 -7.72 -5.14
C CYS A 185 -14.88 -8.84 -4.11
N ASN A 186 -13.82 -9.04 -3.34
CA ASN A 186 -13.80 -9.95 -2.19
C ASN A 186 -13.31 -9.21 -0.94
N GLU A 187 -13.89 -9.50 0.23
CA GLU A 187 -13.24 -9.13 1.48
C GLU A 187 -12.11 -10.12 1.77
N VAL A 188 -10.92 -9.60 2.08
CA VAL A 188 -9.77 -10.44 2.44
C VAL A 188 -10.09 -11.18 3.74
N PRO A 189 -10.04 -12.53 3.75
CA PRO A 189 -10.34 -13.31 4.93
C PRO A 189 -9.41 -12.98 6.11
N ARG A 190 -9.97 -12.97 7.34
CA ARG A 190 -9.22 -12.65 8.57
C ARG A 190 -7.99 -13.53 8.78
N ASN A 191 -8.04 -14.80 8.38
CA ASN A 191 -6.88 -15.72 8.48
C ASN A 191 -5.73 -15.37 7.51
N GLN A 192 -5.94 -14.47 6.55
CA GLN A 192 -4.89 -13.93 5.70
C GLN A 192 -4.29 -12.63 6.27
N LEU A 193 -4.92 -12.04 7.29
CA LEU A 193 -4.44 -10.85 7.99
C LEU A 193 -3.51 -11.22 9.14
N HIS A 194 -2.69 -10.26 9.55
CA HIS A 194 -1.82 -10.46 10.71
C HIS A 194 -2.66 -10.51 12.01
N PRO A 195 -2.49 -11.51 12.91
CA PRO A 195 -3.38 -11.71 14.05
C PRO A 195 -3.54 -10.51 15.01
N LYS A 196 -2.51 -9.66 15.07
CA LYS A 196 -2.48 -8.42 15.87
C LYS A 196 -3.22 -7.23 15.21
N TYR A 197 -3.34 -7.20 13.89
CA TYR A 197 -3.77 -6.02 13.13
C TYR A 197 -5.01 -6.34 12.30
N GLN A 198 -6.08 -6.78 12.97
CA GLN A 198 -7.31 -7.26 12.32
C GLN A 198 -8.57 -6.87 13.11
N ASP A 199 -8.56 -5.68 13.73
CA ASP A 199 -9.75 -5.12 14.41
C ASP A 199 -10.99 -5.20 13.51
N ASP A 200 -12.14 -5.48 14.10
CA ASP A 200 -13.40 -5.70 13.38
C ASP A 200 -13.83 -4.49 12.55
N ILE A 201 -13.37 -3.29 12.93
CA ILE A 201 -13.67 -2.07 12.19
C ILE A 201 -12.88 -1.93 10.90
N ILE A 202 -11.75 -2.64 10.80
CA ILE A 202 -10.89 -2.64 9.63
C ILE A 202 -11.43 -3.64 8.63
N LYS A 203 -11.60 -3.18 7.39
CA LYS A 203 -11.93 -4.02 6.24
C LYS A 203 -10.84 -3.85 5.19
N ILE A 204 -10.46 -4.94 4.54
CA ILE A 204 -9.58 -4.93 3.37
C ILE A 204 -10.32 -5.64 2.25
N LEU A 205 -10.50 -4.94 1.13
CA LEU A 205 -11.10 -5.47 -0.08
C LEU A 205 -10.03 -5.80 -1.10
N GLU A 206 -10.17 -6.93 -1.78
CA GLU A 206 -9.41 -7.33 -2.96
C GLU A 206 -10.29 -7.20 -4.21
N PHE A 207 -9.73 -6.58 -5.25
CA PHE A 207 -10.34 -6.53 -6.58
C PHE A 207 -9.42 -7.14 -7.63
N GLN A 208 -10.01 -7.90 -8.55
CA GLN A 208 -9.35 -8.52 -9.70
C GLN A 208 -10.31 -8.51 -10.90
N LEU A 209 -9.79 -8.42 -12.12
CA LEU A 209 -10.59 -8.65 -13.32
C LEU A 209 -10.93 -10.14 -13.43
N GLU A 210 -12.12 -10.44 -13.94
CA GLU A 210 -12.50 -11.80 -14.28
C GLU A 210 -11.63 -12.30 -15.46
N SER A 211 -11.02 -13.48 -15.29
CA SER A 211 -10.16 -14.12 -16.29
C SER A 211 -10.95 -14.91 -17.32
#